data_AF-A0A9N9B8K7-F1
#
_entry.id   AF-A0A9N9B8K7-F1
#
_cell.length_a   1.000
_cell.length_b   1.000
_cell.length_c   1.000
_cell.angle_alpha   90.00
_cell.angle_beta   90.00
_cell.angle_gamma   90.00
#
_symmetry.space_group_name_H-M   'P 1'
#
loop_
_entity.id
_entity.type
_entity.pdbx_description
1 polymer ?
#
loop_
_entity_poly.entity_id
_entity_poly.type
_entity_poly.pdbx_seq_one_letter_code
_entity_poly.pdbx_strand_id
1 'polypeptide(L)'
;MALKMSENLTMTETDNFSLLYQNFENQFMELLRMNPFTLFLQKQAMEIDRLNKQLRDMEFKFESCINYTDLEQLKSKIGEIEIDFQRKQKESESLKSEVRYLKQENKDLKNQISRMTKDLNHLQTSAKEFDEVKERVVEIETQVQQNVEDNIAIEIRVNKLERAQLIRDVASAKNEKIKLRQYSGDSKFKKISQIHEKYKSPLTSELRERILKSIDLDPSYTQKNLLPAYNFFHALKQFSDRFLQGEDLNESSSLATYLCDPTLNFWPEIVSEKLVKNLFPDSLMVKHTFAAYDFIIEQASKYHEFAENNKKILES
;
A
#
# COMPACT_ATOMS: atom_id res chain seq x y z
N MET A 1 -23.87 170.21 -44.62
CA MET A 1 -24.20 171.22 -43.58
C MET A 1 -25.26 170.56 -42.73
N ALA A 2 -24.98 169.88 -41.61
CA ALA A 2 -24.20 170.27 -40.45
C ALA A 2 -23.63 169.03 -39.69
N LEU A 3 -22.44 169.24 -39.08
CA LEU A 3 -21.91 168.73 -37.80
C LEU A 3 -22.22 167.28 -37.37
N LYS A 4 -21.28 166.32 -37.29
CA LYS A 4 -19.96 166.24 -36.62
C LYS A 4 -20.01 166.37 -35.07
N MET A 5 -19.65 165.25 -34.43
CA MET A 5 -18.92 165.13 -33.15
C MET A 5 -19.60 165.53 -31.83
N SER A 6 -19.97 164.52 -31.03
CA SER A 6 -19.53 164.30 -29.63
C SER A 6 -20.09 162.94 -29.20
N GLU A 7 -19.25 161.92 -29.00
CA GLU A 7 -18.79 161.51 -27.66
C GLU A 7 -19.96 161.03 -26.78
N ASN A 8 -20.11 159.72 -26.62
CA ASN A 8 -19.41 158.89 -25.63
C ASN A 8 -20.17 158.83 -24.29
N LEU A 9 -20.29 157.59 -23.82
CA LEU A 9 -20.64 157.19 -22.46
C LEU A 9 -22.01 157.63 -21.95
N THR A 10 -23.02 156.82 -22.26
CA THR A 10 -23.99 156.42 -21.23
C THR A 10 -23.54 155.09 -20.63
N MET A 11 -22.37 155.09 -19.98
CA MET A 11 -22.23 154.21 -18.82
C MET A 11 -23.18 154.79 -17.79
N THR A 12 -24.29 154.11 -17.55
CA THR A 12 -25.23 154.50 -16.51
C THR A 12 -24.47 154.55 -15.20
N GLU A 13 -24.72 155.53 -14.34
CA GLU A 13 -24.00 155.71 -13.06
C GLU A 13 -23.88 154.40 -12.25
N THR A 14 -24.85 153.49 -12.40
CA THR A 14 -24.89 152.11 -11.90
C THR A 14 -23.68 151.24 -12.28
N ASP A 15 -23.10 151.40 -13.47
CA ASP A 15 -21.93 150.63 -13.91
C ASP A 15 -20.65 151.16 -13.26
N ASN A 16 -20.52 152.49 -13.10
CA ASN A 16 -19.39 153.11 -12.41
C ASN A 16 -19.42 152.83 -10.90
N PHE A 17 -20.59 152.85 -10.26
CA PHE A 17 -20.73 152.47 -8.85
C PHE A 17 -20.46 150.98 -8.64
N SER A 18 -20.88 150.10 -9.55
CA SER A 18 -20.56 148.68 -9.49
C SER A 18 -19.06 148.43 -9.64
N LEU A 19 -18.40 149.10 -10.59
CA LEU A 19 -16.96 148.95 -10.79
C LEU A 19 -16.16 149.47 -9.58
N LEU A 20 -16.59 150.58 -8.99
CA LEU A 20 -15.97 151.15 -7.80
C LEU A 20 -16.19 150.23 -6.58
N TYR A 21 -17.40 149.71 -6.39
CA TYR A 21 -17.70 148.76 -5.32
C TYR A 21 -16.88 147.48 -5.47
N GLN A 22 -16.82 146.93 -6.68
CA GLN A 22 -16.00 145.75 -6.98
C GLN A 22 -14.51 146.03 -6.76
N ASN A 23 -14.02 147.24 -7.05
CA ASN A 23 -12.63 147.62 -6.79
C ASN A 23 -12.34 147.77 -5.29
N PHE A 24 -13.25 148.38 -4.52
CA PHE A 24 -13.15 148.43 -3.06
C PHE A 24 -13.23 147.04 -2.43
N GLU A 25 -14.13 146.18 -2.91
CA GLU A 25 -14.25 144.80 -2.48
C GLU A 25 -12.96 144.03 -2.79
N ASN A 26 -12.41 144.18 -3.99
CA ASN A 26 -11.13 143.57 -4.36
C ASN A 26 -9.98 144.06 -3.47
N GLN A 27 -9.85 145.37 -3.22
CA GLN A 27 -8.80 145.92 -2.36
C GLN A 27 -8.96 145.48 -0.89
N PHE A 28 -10.20 145.45 -0.39
CA PHE A 28 -10.50 144.96 0.94
C PHE A 28 -10.17 143.47 1.07
N MET A 29 -10.52 142.66 0.07
CA MET A 29 -10.19 141.24 0.03
C MET A 29 -8.68 141.00 -0.07
N GLU A 30 -7.94 141.85 -0.79
CA GLU A 30 -6.47 141.81 -0.82
C GLU A 30 -5.85 142.15 0.55
N LEU A 31 -6.36 143.18 1.25
CA LEU A 31 -5.92 143.48 2.62
C LEU A 31 -6.24 142.35 3.60
N LEU A 32 -7.40 141.69 3.45
CA LEU A 32 -7.75 140.51 4.26
C LEU A 32 -6.87 139.31 3.94
N ARG A 33 -6.51 139.08 2.68
CA ARG A 33 -5.57 138.03 2.26
C ARG A 33 -4.16 138.25 2.80
N MET A 34 -3.72 139.51 2.87
CA MET A 34 -2.40 139.90 3.36
C MET A 34 -2.35 140.11 4.88
N ASN A 35 -3.48 140.00 5.58
CA ASN A 35 -3.53 140.09 7.03
C ASN A 35 -2.75 138.92 7.67
N PRO A 36 -1.79 139.18 8.58
CA PRO A 36 -0.99 138.13 9.22
C PRO A 36 -1.80 137.03 9.90
N PHE A 37 -2.97 137.37 10.46
CA PHE A 37 -3.88 136.41 11.09
C PHE A 37 -4.52 135.48 10.05
N THR A 38 -4.96 136.01 8.90
CA THR A 38 -5.50 135.21 7.79
C THR A 38 -4.45 134.23 7.25
N LEU A 39 -3.21 134.68 7.06
CA LEU A 39 -2.10 133.83 6.60
C LEU A 39 -1.78 132.72 7.61
N PHE A 40 -1.81 133.04 8.92
CA PHE A 40 -1.62 132.04 9.98
C PHE A 40 -2.71 130.97 9.97
N LEU A 41 -3.98 131.36 9.87
CA LEU A 41 -5.11 130.43 9.79
C LEU A 41 -5.04 129.56 8.53
N GLN A 42 -4.67 130.14 7.38
CA GLN A 42 -4.48 129.38 6.14
C GLN A 42 -3.37 128.34 6.29
N LYS A 43 -2.24 128.70 6.94
CA LYS A 43 -1.16 127.75 7.23
C LYS A 43 -1.63 126.62 8.14
N GLN A 44 -2.43 126.91 9.17
CA GLN A 44 -3.00 125.87 10.03
C GLN A 44 -3.96 124.96 9.28
N ALA A 45 -4.84 125.52 8.44
CA ALA A 45 -5.76 124.73 7.61
C ALA A 45 -5.00 123.77 6.68
N MET A 46 -3.94 124.26 6.02
CA MET A 46 -3.09 123.41 5.17
C MET A 46 -2.38 122.30 5.97
N GLU A 47 -1.91 122.58 7.19
CA GLU A 47 -1.28 121.53 8.02
C GLU A 47 -2.32 120.51 8.53
N ILE A 48 -3.53 120.95 8.89
CA ILE A 48 -4.64 120.07 9.25
C ILE A 48 -4.99 119.16 8.06
N ASP A 49 -5.10 119.69 6.85
CA ASP A 49 -5.35 118.90 5.65
C ASP A 49 -4.24 117.90 5.38
N ARG A 50 -2.98 118.31 5.58
CA ARG A 50 -1.81 117.42 5.45
C ARG A 50 -1.87 116.27 6.45
N LEU A 51 -2.14 116.57 7.73
CA LEU A 51 -2.25 115.57 8.79
C LEU A 51 -3.45 114.64 8.56
N ASN A 52 -4.59 115.15 8.14
CA ASN A 52 -5.77 114.35 7.81
C ASN A 52 -5.53 113.40 6.63
N LYS A 53 -4.75 113.84 5.63
CA LYS A 53 -4.33 112.96 4.55
C LYS A 53 -3.42 111.84 5.06
N GLN A 54 -2.43 112.17 5.89
CA GLN A 54 -1.55 111.17 6.49
C GLN A 54 -2.31 110.17 7.38
N LEU A 55 -3.29 110.62 8.16
CA LEU A 55 -4.12 109.77 8.99
C LEU A 55 -4.90 108.76 8.13
N ARG A 56 -5.55 109.22 7.06
CA ARG A 56 -6.28 108.35 6.13
C ARG A 56 -5.37 107.34 5.44
N ASP A 57 -4.17 107.75 5.03
CA ASP A 57 -3.18 106.85 4.44
C ASP A 57 -2.73 105.77 5.45
N MET A 58 -2.57 106.13 6.74
CA MET A 58 -2.27 105.18 7.81
C MET A 58 -3.44 104.24 8.08
N GLU A 59 -4.67 104.74 8.17
CA GLU A 59 -5.88 103.94 8.34
C GLU A 59 -6.02 102.90 7.22
N PHE A 60 -5.87 103.33 5.97
CA PHE A 60 -5.91 102.42 4.81
C PHE A 60 -4.81 101.35 4.88
N LYS A 61 -3.58 101.71 5.28
CA LYS A 61 -2.49 100.74 5.45
C LYS A 61 -2.79 99.76 6.58
N PHE A 62 -3.32 100.22 7.72
CA PHE A 62 -3.69 99.34 8.83
C PHE A 62 -4.83 98.41 8.45
N GLU A 63 -5.86 98.91 7.78
CA GLU A 63 -6.99 98.10 7.33
C GLU A 63 -6.57 97.09 6.27
N SER A 64 -5.71 97.49 5.32
CA SER A 64 -5.11 96.57 4.35
C SER A 64 -4.19 95.54 5.01
N CYS A 65 -3.40 95.92 6.03
CA CYS A 65 -2.63 94.94 6.78
C CYS A 65 -3.57 93.99 7.52
N ILE A 66 -4.54 94.46 8.29
CA ILE A 66 -5.44 93.59 9.06
C ILE A 66 -6.22 92.62 8.14
N ASN A 67 -6.68 93.09 6.97
CA ASN A 67 -7.45 92.28 6.03
C ASN A 67 -6.59 91.39 5.11
N TYR A 68 -5.35 91.79 4.80
CA TYR A 68 -4.42 91.03 3.93
C TYR A 68 -3.37 90.24 4.72
N THR A 69 -3.32 90.39 6.04
CA THR A 69 -2.22 89.80 6.81
C THR A 69 -2.35 88.31 6.87
N ASP A 70 -1.19 87.68 6.90
CA ASP A 70 -0.93 86.28 7.18
C ASP A 70 -1.76 85.69 8.33
N LEU A 71 -2.37 86.52 9.18
CA LEU A 71 -3.31 86.13 10.23
C LEU A 71 -4.56 85.41 9.70
N GLU A 72 -5.23 85.91 8.66
CA GLU A 72 -6.42 85.21 8.11
C GLU A 72 -6.03 83.91 7.40
N GLN A 73 -4.90 83.93 6.70
CA GLN A 73 -4.33 82.71 6.10
C GLN A 73 -3.94 81.69 7.19
N LEU A 74 -3.36 82.16 8.30
CA LEU A 74 -2.97 81.33 9.43
C LEU A 74 -4.21 80.75 10.12
N LYS A 75 -5.27 81.53 10.31
CA LYS A 75 -6.56 81.03 10.83
C LYS A 75 -7.13 79.94 9.94
N SER A 76 -7.12 80.13 8.62
CA SER A 76 -7.57 79.11 7.66
C SER A 76 -6.74 77.83 7.79
N LYS A 77 -5.41 77.94 7.81
CA LYS A 77 -4.50 76.80 7.97
C LYS A 77 -4.69 76.09 9.31
N ILE A 78 -4.90 76.82 10.40
CA ILE A 78 -5.20 76.25 11.72
C ILE A 78 -6.50 75.44 11.66
N GLY A 79 -7.55 75.98 11.03
CA GLY A 79 -8.81 75.27 10.84
C GLY A 79 -8.66 73.98 10.04
N GLU A 80 -7.89 74.00 8.95
CA GLU A 80 -7.59 72.79 8.15
C GLU A 80 -6.84 71.74 8.95
N ILE A 81 -5.81 72.14 9.72
CA ILE A 81 -5.04 71.25 10.59
C ILE A 81 -5.94 70.64 11.67
N GLU A 82 -6.85 71.41 12.24
CA GLU A 82 -7.76 70.94 13.29
C GLU A 82 -8.76 69.91 12.75
N ILE A 83 -9.27 70.11 11.53
CA ILE A 83 -10.10 69.12 10.83
C ILE A 83 -9.32 67.83 10.56
N ASP A 84 -8.10 67.92 10.06
CA ASP A 84 -7.28 66.74 9.78
C ASP A 84 -6.90 65.99 11.07
N PHE A 85 -6.56 66.73 12.13
CA PHE A 85 -6.30 66.16 13.45
C PHE A 85 -7.51 65.38 13.98
N GLN A 86 -8.72 65.94 13.90
CA GLN A 86 -9.94 65.24 14.30
C GLN A 86 -10.21 63.99 13.45
N ARG A 87 -9.92 64.03 12.15
CA ARG A 87 -10.04 62.87 11.27
C ARG A 87 -9.07 61.77 11.70
N LYS A 88 -7.80 62.13 11.93
CA LYS A 88 -6.76 61.19 12.39
C LYS A 88 -7.04 60.63 13.78
N GLN A 89 -7.66 61.40 14.65
CA GLN A 89 -8.10 60.93 15.96
C GLN A 89 -9.16 59.83 15.82
N LYS A 90 -10.18 60.02 14.97
CA LYS A 90 -11.22 59.00 14.71
C LYS A 90 -10.63 57.74 14.07
N GLU A 91 -9.71 57.89 13.11
CA GLU A 91 -9.00 56.77 12.49
C GLU A 91 -8.21 55.97 13.54
N SER A 92 -7.50 56.65 14.44
CA SER A 92 -6.75 56.04 15.54
C SER A 92 -7.66 55.25 16.50
N GLU A 93 -8.83 55.79 16.84
CA GLU A 93 -9.82 55.08 17.68
C GLU A 93 -10.38 53.83 17.00
N SER A 94 -10.65 53.91 15.70
CA SER A 94 -11.09 52.76 14.89
C SER A 94 -10.01 51.68 14.87
N LEU A 95 -8.77 52.03 14.54
CA LEU A 95 -7.64 51.08 14.55
C LEU A 95 -7.42 50.46 15.93
N LYS A 96 -7.57 51.24 17.00
CA LYS A 96 -7.47 50.72 18.38
C LYS A 96 -8.57 49.70 18.69
N SER A 97 -9.76 49.84 18.11
CA SER A 97 -10.83 48.86 18.25
C SER A 97 -10.52 47.57 17.49
N GLU A 98 -10.00 47.67 16.27
CA GLU A 98 -9.60 46.53 15.44
C GLU A 98 -8.45 45.74 16.06
N VAL A 99 -7.43 46.42 16.58
CA VAL A 99 -6.33 45.77 17.32
C VAL A 99 -6.85 45.00 18.54
N ARG A 100 -7.88 45.52 19.24
CA ARG A 100 -8.49 44.79 20.36
C ARG A 100 -9.21 43.52 19.90
N TYR A 101 -9.93 43.60 18.78
CA TYR A 101 -10.59 42.44 18.17
C TYR A 101 -9.57 41.37 17.78
N LEU A 102 -8.55 41.74 16.99
CA LEU A 102 -7.51 40.81 16.54
C LEU A 102 -6.73 40.19 17.71
N LYS A 103 -6.54 40.94 18.80
CA LYS A 103 -5.91 40.40 20.02
C LYS A 103 -6.77 39.34 20.70
N GLN A 104 -8.09 39.52 20.72
CA GLN A 104 -9.03 38.54 21.27
C GLN A 104 -9.12 37.30 20.37
N GLU A 105 -9.23 37.47 19.05
CA GLU A 105 -9.23 36.36 18.10
C GLU A 105 -7.95 35.51 18.21
N ASN A 106 -6.78 36.16 18.29
CA ASN A 106 -5.51 35.46 18.50
C ASN A 106 -5.47 34.67 19.82
N LYS A 107 -6.09 35.19 20.88
CA LYS A 107 -6.21 34.46 22.15
C LYS A 107 -7.06 33.20 21.99
N ASP A 108 -8.16 33.30 21.25
CA ASP A 108 -9.06 32.17 21.01
C ASP A 108 -8.42 31.11 20.10
N LEU A 109 -7.72 31.53 19.04
CA LEU A 109 -6.91 30.64 18.20
C LEU A 109 -5.82 29.92 19.00
N LYS A 110 -5.11 30.63 19.89
CA LYS A 110 -4.11 30.02 20.77
C LYS A 110 -4.71 28.95 21.69
N ASN A 111 -5.92 29.20 22.20
CA ASN A 111 -6.65 28.22 23.03
C ASN A 111 -7.10 27.00 22.22
N GLN A 112 -7.52 27.18 20.96
CA GLN A 112 -7.85 26.07 20.06
C GLN A 112 -6.61 25.22 19.74
N ILE A 113 -5.48 25.86 19.37
CA ILE A 113 -4.20 25.17 19.12
C ILE A 113 -3.77 24.35 20.35
N SER A 114 -3.95 24.90 21.55
CA SER A 114 -3.62 24.19 22.80
C SER A 114 -4.47 22.94 23.01
N ARG A 115 -5.75 22.97 22.60
CA ARG A 115 -6.64 21.79 22.64
C ARG A 115 -6.23 20.75 21.59
N MET A 116 -6.05 21.17 20.34
CA MET A 116 -5.60 20.29 19.26
C MET A 116 -4.26 19.63 19.57
N THR A 117 -3.34 20.33 20.24
CA THR A 117 -2.05 19.76 20.66
C THR A 117 -2.25 18.63 21.67
N LYS A 118 -3.20 18.76 22.60
CA LYS A 118 -3.55 17.67 23.53
C LYS A 118 -4.14 16.47 22.80
N ASP A 119 -5.07 16.72 21.87
CA ASP A 119 -5.71 15.65 21.10
C ASP A 119 -4.68 14.91 20.23
N LEU A 120 -3.75 15.62 19.60
CA LEU A 120 -2.64 15.02 18.85
C LEU A 120 -1.76 14.12 19.74
N ASN A 121 -1.44 14.56 20.95
CA ASN A 121 -0.67 13.75 21.89
C ASN A 121 -1.44 12.49 22.30
N HIS A 122 -2.74 12.58 22.53
CA HIS A 122 -3.57 11.39 22.81
C HIS A 122 -3.59 10.41 21.63
N LEU A 123 -3.80 10.91 20.41
CA LEU A 123 -3.75 10.09 19.20
C LEU A 123 -2.38 9.43 19.00
N GLN A 124 -1.28 10.14 19.30
CA GLN A 124 0.06 9.60 19.22
C GLN A 124 0.28 8.47 20.24
N THR A 125 -0.27 8.59 21.45
CA THR A 125 -0.25 7.50 22.44
C THR A 125 -1.05 6.30 21.95
N SER A 126 -2.29 6.49 21.46
CA SER A 126 -3.11 5.40 20.92
C SER A 126 -2.47 4.72 19.70
N ALA A 127 -1.74 5.47 18.86
CA ALA A 127 -1.00 4.89 17.74
C ALA A 127 0.11 3.95 18.23
N LYS A 128 0.84 4.31 19.29
CA LYS A 128 1.85 3.43 19.90
C LYS A 128 1.23 2.16 20.49
N GLU A 129 0.11 2.29 21.20
CA GLU A 129 -0.63 1.13 21.72
C GLU A 129 -1.07 0.19 20.60
N PHE A 130 -1.47 0.73 19.45
CA PHE A 130 -1.82 -0.07 18.28
C PHE A 130 -0.62 -0.84 17.71
N ASP A 131 0.56 -0.22 17.63
CA ASP A 131 1.79 -0.90 17.20
C ASP A 131 2.15 -2.06 18.15
N GLU A 132 2.02 -1.88 19.47
CA GLU A 132 2.23 -2.96 20.45
C GLU A 132 1.20 -4.10 20.32
N VAL A 133 -0.06 -3.79 20.01
CA VAL A 133 -1.06 -4.83 19.70
C VAL A 133 -0.69 -5.58 18.42
N LYS A 134 -0.22 -4.86 17.39
CA LYS A 134 0.18 -5.45 16.12
C LYS A 134 1.32 -6.44 16.28
N GLU A 135 2.34 -6.12 17.09
CA GLU A 135 3.42 -7.05 17.40
C GLU A 135 2.91 -8.32 18.10
N ARG A 136 2.01 -8.18 19.07
CA ARG A 136 1.37 -9.33 19.75
C ARG A 136 0.55 -10.20 18.79
N VAL A 137 -0.12 -9.61 17.80
CA VAL A 137 -0.85 -10.37 16.78
C VAL A 137 0.10 -11.23 15.95
N VAL A 138 1.24 -10.69 15.51
CA VAL A 138 2.25 -11.45 14.75
C VAL A 138 2.82 -12.61 15.57
N GLU A 139 3.03 -12.42 16.87
CA GLU A 139 3.47 -13.48 17.78
C GLU A 139 2.42 -14.60 17.87
N ILE A 140 1.13 -14.25 18.05
CA ILE A 140 0.02 -15.20 18.08
C ILE A 140 -0.10 -15.95 16.75
N GLU A 141 0.00 -15.27 15.61
CA GLU A 141 -0.05 -15.88 14.28
C GLU A 141 1.06 -16.93 14.11
N THR A 142 2.28 -16.59 14.54
CA THR A 142 3.42 -17.52 14.50
C THR A 142 3.17 -18.74 15.39
N GLN A 143 2.63 -18.53 16.59
CA GLN A 143 2.32 -19.63 17.50
C GLN A 143 1.18 -20.52 16.99
N VAL A 144 0.16 -19.95 16.36
CA VAL A 144 -0.92 -20.71 15.71
C VAL A 144 -0.35 -21.55 14.57
N GLN A 145 0.53 -20.99 13.74
CA GLN A 145 1.18 -21.72 12.65
C GLN A 145 1.98 -22.92 13.17
N GLN A 146 2.77 -22.73 14.23
CA GLN A 146 3.49 -23.85 14.86
C GLN A 146 2.54 -24.93 15.38
N ASN A 147 1.45 -24.55 16.04
CA ASN A 147 0.47 -25.51 16.54
C ASN A 147 -0.22 -26.30 15.41
N VAL A 148 -0.45 -25.68 14.25
CA VAL A 148 -0.97 -26.37 13.07
C VAL A 148 0.01 -27.43 12.57
N GLU A 149 1.30 -27.10 12.49
CA GLU A 149 2.35 -28.05 12.08
C GLU A 149 2.49 -29.22 13.05
N ASP A 150 2.45 -28.94 14.36
CA ASP A 150 2.48 -29.96 15.41
C ASP A 150 1.26 -30.89 15.33
N ASN A 151 0.07 -30.34 15.08
CA ASN A 151 -1.16 -31.14 14.91
C ASN A 151 -1.07 -32.07 13.69
N ILE A 152 -0.55 -31.59 12.55
CA ILE A 152 -0.31 -32.42 11.36
C ILE A 152 0.66 -33.56 11.69
N ALA A 153 1.74 -33.27 12.41
CA ALA A 153 2.72 -34.28 12.81
C ALA A 153 2.11 -35.35 13.73
N ILE A 154 1.26 -34.94 14.68
CA ILE A 154 0.52 -35.85 15.57
C ILE A 154 -0.44 -36.73 14.74
N GLU A 155 -1.21 -36.15 13.83
CA GLU A 155 -2.16 -36.88 12.98
C GLU A 155 -1.45 -37.95 12.13
N ILE A 156 -0.30 -37.62 11.53
CA ILE A 156 0.54 -38.60 10.83
C ILE A 156 0.97 -39.75 11.76
N ARG A 157 1.35 -39.44 13.01
CA ARG A 157 1.79 -40.44 13.99
C ARG A 157 0.64 -41.36 14.41
N VAL A 158 -0.56 -40.80 14.65
CA VAL A 158 -1.77 -41.57 14.97
C VAL A 158 -2.12 -42.52 13.83
N ASN A 159 -2.16 -42.02 12.59
CA ASN A 159 -2.42 -42.84 11.39
C ASN A 159 -1.43 -44.01 11.23
N LYS A 160 -0.14 -43.79 11.54
CA LYS A 160 0.88 -44.86 11.52
C LYS A 160 0.62 -45.92 12.61
N LEU A 161 0.25 -45.49 13.82
CA LEU A 161 -0.05 -46.39 14.94
C LEU A 161 -1.29 -47.23 14.67
N GLU A 162 -2.36 -46.65 14.11
CA GLU A 162 -3.57 -47.37 13.72
C GLU A 162 -3.27 -48.46 12.67
N ARG A 163 -2.47 -48.14 11.64
CA ARG A 163 -2.00 -49.14 10.66
C ARG A 163 -1.19 -50.26 11.32
N ALA A 164 -0.28 -49.92 12.23
CA ALA A 164 0.51 -50.92 12.96
C ALA A 164 -0.34 -51.80 13.88
N GLN A 165 -1.42 -51.25 14.45
CA GLN A 165 -2.38 -52.01 15.25
C GLN A 165 -3.15 -53.00 14.38
N LEU A 166 -3.69 -52.56 13.23
CA LEU A 166 -4.36 -53.43 12.26
C LEU A 166 -3.47 -54.61 11.84
N ILE A 167 -2.19 -54.36 11.54
CA ILE A 167 -1.22 -55.41 11.19
C ILE A 167 -1.06 -56.41 12.35
N ARG A 168 -0.94 -55.94 13.60
CA ARG A 168 -0.85 -56.81 14.78
C ARG A 168 -2.10 -57.66 14.99
N ASP A 169 -3.28 -57.09 14.80
CA ASP A 169 -4.56 -57.79 14.97
C ASP A 169 -4.72 -58.87 13.89
N VAL A 170 -4.38 -58.56 12.63
CA VAL A 170 -4.35 -59.53 11.52
C VAL A 170 -3.34 -60.65 11.77
N ALA A 171 -2.14 -60.32 12.24
CA ALA A 171 -1.11 -61.31 12.57
C ALA A 171 -1.56 -62.23 13.70
N SER A 172 -2.20 -61.68 14.73
CA SER A 172 -2.75 -62.43 15.87
C SER A 172 -3.86 -63.38 15.44
N ALA A 173 -4.82 -62.91 14.63
CA ALA A 173 -5.89 -63.72 14.07
C ALA A 173 -5.36 -64.84 13.14
N LYS A 174 -4.30 -64.55 12.37
CA LYS A 174 -3.62 -65.56 11.54
C LYS A 174 -2.94 -66.61 12.41
N ASN A 175 -2.27 -66.22 13.49
CA ASN A 175 -1.65 -67.13 14.45
C ASN A 175 -2.69 -68.00 15.16
N GLU A 176 -3.85 -67.44 15.51
CA GLU A 176 -4.95 -68.17 16.12
C GLU A 176 -5.58 -69.17 15.13
N LYS A 177 -5.75 -68.80 13.85
CA LYS A 177 -6.11 -69.73 12.76
C LYS A 177 -5.07 -70.84 12.57
N ILE A 178 -3.78 -70.55 12.73
CA ILE A 178 -2.71 -71.57 12.67
C ILE A 178 -2.79 -72.52 13.87
N LYS A 179 -3.03 -72.00 15.08
CA LYS A 179 -3.26 -72.84 16.28
C LYS A 179 -4.54 -73.69 16.16
N LEU A 180 -5.61 -73.17 15.59
CA LEU A 180 -6.84 -73.94 15.31
C LEU A 180 -6.64 -75.01 14.23
N ARG A 181 -5.75 -74.77 13.25
CA ARG A 181 -5.31 -75.79 12.28
C ARG A 181 -4.40 -76.86 12.90
N GLN A 182 -3.78 -76.62 14.06
CA GLN A 182 -2.99 -77.65 14.78
C GLN A 182 -3.85 -78.67 15.54
N TYR A 183 -5.17 -78.44 15.68
CA TYR A 183 -6.11 -79.34 16.36
C TYR A 183 -7.11 -80.04 15.43
N SER A 184 -6.92 -79.96 14.11
CA SER A 184 -7.74 -80.69 13.14
C SER A 184 -6.86 -81.22 12.00
N GLY A 185 -6.66 -82.53 11.99
CA GLY A 185 -6.40 -83.31 10.78
C GLY A 185 -4.99 -83.22 10.20
N ASP A 186 -4.24 -84.30 10.42
CA ASP A 186 -3.23 -84.88 9.52
C ASP A 186 -3.04 -84.19 8.15
N SER A 187 -1.86 -83.61 7.91
CA SER A 187 -1.29 -83.57 6.57
C SER A 187 0.23 -83.45 6.63
N LYS A 188 0.90 -84.59 6.50
CA LYS A 188 2.29 -84.63 6.07
C LYS A 188 2.37 -84.01 4.67
N PHE A 189 2.71 -82.72 4.57
CA PHE A 189 3.24 -82.19 3.32
C PHE A 189 4.58 -82.86 3.06
N LYS A 190 4.55 -83.91 2.23
CA LYS A 190 5.74 -84.55 1.68
C LYS A 190 6.48 -83.52 0.84
N LYS A 191 7.80 -83.39 1.02
CA LYS A 191 8.64 -82.53 0.17
C LYS A 191 8.43 -82.94 -1.30
N ILE A 192 8.45 -81.99 -2.24
CA ILE A 192 8.35 -82.23 -3.70
C ILE A 192 9.36 -83.28 -4.22
N SER A 193 10.44 -83.54 -3.48
CA SER A 193 11.38 -84.66 -3.73
C SER A 193 10.78 -86.07 -3.56
N GLN A 194 9.60 -86.20 -2.95
CA GLN A 194 8.91 -87.45 -2.65
C GLN A 194 7.77 -87.78 -3.63
N ILE A 195 7.62 -87.02 -4.71
CA ILE A 195 6.67 -87.36 -5.78
C ILE A 195 7.13 -88.61 -6.54
N HIS A 196 6.17 -89.29 -7.17
CA HIS A 196 6.43 -90.51 -7.94
C HIS A 196 7.46 -90.26 -9.06
N GLU A 197 8.34 -91.24 -9.30
CA GLU A 197 9.49 -91.12 -10.21
C GLU A 197 9.10 -90.75 -11.65
N LYS A 198 7.89 -91.16 -12.05
CA LYS A 198 7.26 -90.81 -13.31
C LYS A 198 7.15 -89.29 -13.59
N TYR A 199 7.12 -88.48 -12.53
CA TYR A 199 7.05 -87.01 -12.61
C TYR A 199 8.42 -86.30 -12.47
N LYS A 200 9.52 -87.06 -12.57
CA LYS A 200 10.90 -86.58 -12.47
C LYS A 200 11.69 -86.78 -13.76
N SER A 201 11.01 -86.87 -14.90
CA SER A 201 11.69 -86.99 -16.20
C SER A 201 12.61 -85.77 -16.41
N PRO A 202 13.87 -85.97 -16.84
CA PRO A 202 14.82 -84.89 -16.99
C PRO A 202 14.41 -83.93 -18.11
N LEU A 203 14.75 -82.65 -17.96
CA LEU A 203 14.57 -81.66 -19.01
C LEU A 203 15.62 -81.84 -20.11
N THR A 204 15.17 -81.90 -21.36
CA THR A 204 16.05 -81.80 -22.53
C THR A 204 16.70 -80.41 -22.60
N SER A 205 17.84 -80.30 -23.27
CA SER A 205 18.56 -79.03 -23.41
C SER A 205 17.71 -77.93 -24.04
N GLU A 206 16.88 -78.29 -25.03
CA GLU A 206 15.95 -77.37 -25.69
C GLU A 206 14.88 -76.86 -24.71
N LEU A 207 14.32 -77.73 -23.86
CA LEU A 207 13.33 -77.33 -22.85
C LEU A 207 13.93 -76.40 -21.79
N ARG A 208 15.17 -76.64 -21.37
CA ARG A 208 15.89 -75.77 -20.43
C ARG A 208 16.05 -74.36 -20.98
N GLU A 209 16.43 -74.26 -22.26
CA GLU A 209 16.59 -72.97 -22.92
C GLU A 209 15.25 -72.21 -23.05
N ARG A 210 14.17 -72.92 -23.38
CA ARG A 210 12.82 -72.31 -23.43
C ARG A 210 12.37 -71.81 -22.07
N ILE A 211 12.61 -72.57 -20.99
CA ILE A 211 12.31 -72.12 -19.63
C ILE A 211 13.11 -70.86 -19.30
N LEU A 212 14.42 -70.83 -19.56
CA LEU A 212 15.27 -69.67 -19.28
C LEU A 212 14.83 -68.41 -20.05
N LYS A 213 14.45 -68.56 -21.32
CA LYS A 213 13.94 -67.45 -22.13
C LYS A 213 12.61 -66.88 -21.64
N SER A 214 11.83 -67.68 -20.90
CA SER A 214 10.53 -67.28 -20.39
C SER A 214 10.56 -66.68 -18.99
N ILE A 215 11.68 -66.75 -18.27
CA ILE A 215 11.76 -66.36 -16.85
C ILE A 215 12.67 -65.17 -16.57
N ASP A 216 12.24 -64.33 -15.63
CA ASP A 216 13.07 -63.32 -14.97
C ASP A 216 13.70 -63.92 -13.70
N LEU A 217 15.03 -63.97 -13.68
CA LEU A 217 15.81 -64.50 -12.56
C LEU A 217 16.05 -63.45 -11.46
N ASP A 218 15.71 -62.17 -11.69
CA ASP A 218 15.88 -61.10 -10.71
C ASP A 218 14.85 -61.24 -9.56
N PRO A 219 15.28 -61.34 -8.29
CA PRO A 219 14.38 -61.36 -7.14
C PRO A 219 13.47 -60.13 -7.02
N SER A 220 13.88 -58.99 -7.58
CA SER A 220 13.12 -57.73 -7.57
C SER A 220 12.10 -57.65 -8.71
N TYR A 221 12.04 -58.67 -9.57
CA TYR A 221 11.15 -58.75 -10.74
C TYR A 221 11.21 -57.49 -11.61
N THR A 222 12.42 -57.17 -12.07
CA THR A 222 12.71 -55.95 -12.82
C THR A 222 12.25 -56.05 -14.28
N GLN A 223 12.21 -57.25 -14.85
CA GLN A 223 11.76 -57.51 -16.21
C GLN A 223 10.31 -57.96 -16.24
N LYS A 224 9.38 -57.01 -16.06
CA LYS A 224 7.91 -57.22 -16.06
C LYS A 224 7.32 -57.83 -17.36
N ASN A 225 8.15 -58.10 -18.35
CA ASN A 225 7.82 -58.76 -19.62
C ASN A 225 8.18 -60.26 -19.65
N LEU A 226 8.80 -60.80 -18.59
CA LEU A 226 9.11 -62.23 -18.41
C LEU A 226 8.40 -62.77 -17.15
N LEU A 227 8.38 -64.09 -16.94
CA LEU A 227 7.75 -64.69 -15.76
C LEU A 227 8.71 -64.68 -14.56
N PRO A 228 8.33 -64.18 -13.37
CA PRO A 228 9.24 -64.20 -12.23
C PRO A 228 9.57 -65.64 -11.82
N ALA A 229 10.86 -65.97 -11.79
CA ALA A 229 11.35 -67.33 -11.50
C ALA A 229 10.86 -67.83 -10.13
N TYR A 230 10.83 -66.94 -9.13
CA TYR A 230 10.33 -67.26 -7.80
C TYR A 230 8.87 -67.71 -7.80
N ASN A 231 8.03 -66.98 -8.53
CA ASN A 231 6.61 -67.32 -8.64
C ASN A 231 6.41 -68.60 -9.47
N PHE A 232 7.25 -68.83 -10.49
CA PHE A 232 7.20 -70.03 -11.31
C PHE A 232 7.47 -71.29 -10.49
N PHE A 233 8.60 -71.40 -9.79
CA PHE A 233 8.85 -72.62 -9.02
C PHE A 233 7.85 -72.80 -7.87
N HIS A 234 7.32 -71.69 -7.31
CA HIS A 234 6.25 -71.75 -6.33
C HIS A 234 4.95 -72.32 -6.92
N ALA A 235 4.59 -71.92 -8.14
CA ALA A 235 3.44 -72.49 -8.87
C ALA A 235 3.63 -73.99 -9.12
N LEU A 236 4.82 -74.42 -9.54
CA LEU A 236 5.16 -75.85 -9.71
C LEU A 236 5.06 -76.63 -8.40
N LYS A 237 5.54 -76.05 -7.30
CA LYS A 237 5.43 -76.66 -5.98
C LYS A 237 3.97 -76.83 -5.54
N GLN A 238 3.16 -75.78 -5.69
CA GLN A 238 1.74 -75.85 -5.37
C GLN A 238 1.00 -76.86 -6.25
N PHE A 239 1.31 -76.92 -7.54
CA PHE A 239 0.73 -77.91 -8.44
C PHE A 239 1.09 -79.33 -7.99
N SER A 240 2.37 -79.59 -7.69
CA SER A 240 2.82 -80.87 -7.14
C SER A 240 2.06 -81.24 -5.86
N ASP A 241 1.94 -80.31 -4.91
CA ASP A 241 1.29 -80.56 -3.62
C ASP A 241 -0.21 -80.85 -3.76
N ARG A 242 -0.89 -80.21 -4.73
CA ARG A 242 -2.33 -80.38 -4.96
C ARG A 242 -2.67 -81.62 -5.79
N PHE A 243 -1.90 -81.89 -6.84
CA PHE A 243 -2.28 -82.83 -7.90
C PHE A 243 -1.42 -84.09 -7.97
N LEU A 244 -0.17 -84.06 -7.48
CA LEU A 244 0.77 -85.19 -7.63
C LEU A 244 0.92 -86.03 -6.36
N GLN A 245 0.18 -85.72 -5.28
CA GLN A 245 0.26 -86.43 -4.00
C GLN A 245 -0.70 -87.63 -3.87
N GLY A 246 -1.70 -87.75 -4.75
CA GLY A 246 -2.74 -88.77 -4.60
C GLY A 246 -3.44 -89.26 -5.88
N GLU A 247 -3.29 -88.60 -7.03
CA GLU A 247 -4.00 -88.95 -8.27
C GLU A 247 -3.06 -89.46 -9.39
N ASP A 248 -3.56 -90.42 -10.18
CA ASP A 248 -2.91 -90.94 -11.38
C ASP A 248 -3.07 -89.95 -12.55
N LEU A 249 -2.41 -88.81 -12.43
CA LEU A 249 -2.36 -87.79 -13.46
C LEU A 249 -1.58 -88.30 -14.68
N ASN A 250 -2.08 -87.99 -15.89
CA ASN A 250 -1.38 -88.35 -17.12
C ASN A 250 -0.07 -87.54 -17.24
N GLU A 251 1.05 -88.26 -17.24
CA GLU A 251 2.41 -87.76 -17.32
C GLU A 251 2.70 -86.94 -18.58
N SER A 252 2.01 -87.26 -19.68
CA SER A 252 2.20 -86.61 -20.99
C SER A 252 1.29 -85.40 -21.21
N SER A 253 0.43 -85.08 -20.23
CA SER A 253 -0.38 -83.86 -20.28
C SER A 253 0.50 -82.62 -20.17
N SER A 254 0.11 -81.54 -20.86
CA SER A 254 0.79 -80.25 -20.73
C SER A 254 0.55 -79.63 -19.35
N LEU A 255 1.60 -79.09 -18.73
CA LEU A 255 1.48 -78.31 -17.51
C LEU A 255 0.74 -76.99 -17.73
N ALA A 256 0.74 -76.47 -18.95
CA ALA A 256 0.05 -75.23 -19.29
C ALA A 256 -1.46 -75.31 -19.01
N THR A 257 -2.08 -76.47 -19.23
CA THR A 257 -3.51 -76.72 -18.95
C THR A 257 -3.88 -76.44 -17.49
N TYR A 258 -2.94 -76.64 -16.56
CA TYR A 258 -3.18 -76.47 -15.13
C TYR A 258 -2.63 -75.13 -14.63
N LEU A 259 -1.38 -74.84 -14.96
CA LEU A 259 -0.70 -73.65 -14.43
C LEU A 259 -1.16 -72.36 -15.10
N CYS A 260 -1.72 -72.41 -16.30
CA CYS A 260 -2.30 -71.21 -16.96
C CYS A 260 -3.80 -71.06 -16.72
N ASP A 261 -4.44 -71.97 -15.97
CA ASP A 261 -5.86 -71.87 -15.63
C ASP A 261 -6.04 -70.86 -14.48
N PRO A 262 -6.68 -69.70 -14.72
CA PRO A 262 -6.88 -68.68 -13.69
C PRO A 262 -7.75 -69.17 -12.53
N THR A 263 -8.61 -70.18 -12.74
CA THR A 263 -9.47 -70.72 -11.68
C THR A 263 -8.69 -71.44 -10.58
N LEU A 264 -7.49 -71.96 -10.90
CA LEU A 264 -6.66 -72.72 -9.97
C LEU A 264 -5.76 -71.83 -9.09
N ASN A 265 -5.65 -70.54 -9.40
CA ASN A 265 -4.98 -69.51 -8.60
C ASN A 265 -3.54 -69.89 -8.19
N PHE A 266 -2.72 -70.37 -9.14
CA PHE A 266 -1.31 -70.71 -8.88
C PHE A 266 -0.37 -69.51 -8.91
N TRP A 267 -0.74 -68.47 -9.66
CA TRP A 267 0.05 -67.25 -9.81
C TRP A 267 -0.54 -66.13 -8.96
N PRO A 268 0.29 -65.28 -8.33
CA PRO A 268 -0.20 -64.11 -7.61
C PRO A 268 -0.66 -63.02 -8.56
N GLU A 269 -1.54 -62.13 -8.08
CA GLU A 269 -2.14 -61.02 -8.84
C GLU A 269 -1.12 -60.09 -9.53
N ILE A 270 0.12 -60.05 -9.04
CA ILE A 270 1.21 -59.28 -9.64
C ILE A 270 1.65 -59.81 -11.01
N VAL A 271 1.38 -61.09 -11.32
CA VAL A 271 1.69 -61.71 -12.62
C VAL A 271 0.40 -61.78 -13.43
N SER A 272 0.33 -61.02 -14.52
CA SER A 272 -0.91 -60.99 -15.33
C SER A 272 -1.17 -62.34 -16.02
N GLU A 273 -2.44 -62.76 -16.04
CA GLU A 273 -2.87 -64.01 -16.69
C GLU A 273 -2.45 -64.11 -18.16
N LYS A 274 -2.53 -62.98 -18.89
CA LYS A 274 -2.10 -62.89 -20.29
C LYS A 274 -0.60 -63.17 -20.45
N LEU A 275 0.21 -62.73 -19.49
CA LEU A 275 1.66 -62.94 -19.51
C LEU A 275 1.99 -64.42 -19.28
N VAL A 276 1.32 -65.07 -18.31
CA VAL A 276 1.47 -66.50 -18.04
C VAL A 276 1.12 -67.32 -19.28
N LYS A 277 -0.05 -67.09 -19.87
CA LYS A 277 -0.51 -67.85 -21.03
C LYS A 277 0.39 -67.71 -22.26
N ASN A 278 1.03 -66.56 -22.44
CA ASN A 278 1.87 -66.30 -23.62
C ASN A 278 3.31 -66.79 -23.48
N LEU A 279 3.84 -66.84 -22.25
CA LEU A 279 5.25 -67.16 -22.00
C LEU A 279 5.48 -68.54 -21.41
N PHE A 280 4.43 -69.18 -20.87
CA PHE A 280 4.57 -70.51 -20.31
C PHE A 280 4.98 -71.52 -21.41
N PRO A 281 6.03 -72.34 -21.20
CA PRO A 281 6.46 -73.27 -22.23
C PRO A 281 5.43 -74.39 -22.46
N ASP A 282 4.71 -74.35 -23.58
CA ASP A 282 3.68 -75.35 -23.93
C ASP A 282 4.21 -76.79 -24.00
N SER A 283 5.51 -76.93 -24.30
CA SER A 283 6.22 -78.21 -24.37
C SER A 283 6.56 -78.80 -22.98
N LEU A 284 6.28 -78.08 -21.89
CA LEU A 284 6.49 -78.57 -20.54
C LEU A 284 5.31 -79.45 -20.11
N MET A 285 5.61 -80.73 -19.84
CA MET A 285 4.62 -81.74 -19.50
C MET A 285 4.67 -82.06 -18.00
N VAL A 286 3.62 -82.69 -17.48
CA VAL A 286 3.49 -83.10 -16.08
C VAL A 286 4.67 -83.97 -15.64
N LYS A 287 5.20 -84.82 -16.53
CA LYS A 287 6.40 -85.63 -16.24
C LYS A 287 7.67 -84.82 -15.92
N HIS A 288 7.74 -83.56 -16.34
CA HIS A 288 8.91 -82.69 -16.13
C HIS A 288 8.80 -81.84 -14.85
N THR A 289 7.72 -81.97 -14.07
CA THR A 289 7.39 -81.05 -12.96
C THR A 289 8.54 -80.90 -11.97
N PHE A 290 9.11 -82.01 -11.48
CA PHE A 290 10.22 -81.95 -10.52
C PHE A 290 11.49 -81.37 -11.14
N ALA A 291 11.86 -81.83 -12.34
CA ALA A 291 13.07 -81.38 -13.02
C ALA A 291 13.01 -79.88 -13.37
N ALA A 292 11.83 -79.37 -13.72
CA ALA A 292 11.61 -77.93 -13.93
C ALA A 292 11.68 -77.12 -12.64
N TYR A 293 11.08 -77.64 -11.57
CA TYR A 293 11.17 -77.02 -10.25
C TYR A 293 12.61 -76.87 -9.78
N ASP A 294 13.37 -77.97 -9.83
CA ASP A 294 14.76 -78.03 -9.38
C ASP A 294 15.66 -77.13 -10.24
N PHE A 295 15.48 -77.19 -11.57
CA PHE A 295 16.23 -76.37 -12.51
C PHE A 295 15.99 -74.87 -12.29
N ILE A 296 14.75 -74.41 -12.16
CA ILE A 296 14.45 -72.98 -11.98
C ILE A 296 15.05 -72.46 -10.67
N ILE A 297 14.98 -73.25 -9.59
CA ILE A 297 15.60 -72.90 -8.30
C ILE A 297 17.11 -72.81 -8.44
N GLU A 298 17.74 -73.80 -9.07
CA GLU A 298 19.19 -73.80 -9.30
C GLU A 298 19.63 -72.56 -10.08
N GLN A 299 18.89 -72.18 -11.12
CA GLN A 299 19.21 -70.99 -11.92
C GLN A 299 18.99 -69.68 -11.15
N ALA A 300 17.91 -69.57 -10.37
CA ALA A 300 17.66 -68.41 -9.53
C ALA A 300 18.72 -68.25 -8.44
N SER A 301 19.16 -69.34 -7.81
CA SER A 301 20.23 -69.32 -6.81
C SER A 301 21.57 -68.89 -7.40
N LYS A 302 21.96 -69.45 -8.56
CA LYS A 302 23.19 -69.04 -9.27
C LYS A 302 23.18 -67.57 -9.66
N TYR A 303 22.04 -67.07 -10.13
CA TYR A 303 21.89 -65.66 -10.47
C TYR A 303 22.01 -64.76 -9.23
N HIS A 304 21.40 -65.15 -8.11
CA HIS A 304 21.47 -64.38 -6.87
C HIS A 304 22.89 -64.31 -6.29
N GLU A 305 23.64 -65.42 -6.29
CA GLU A 305 25.05 -65.44 -5.86
C GLU A 305 25.94 -64.58 -6.77
N PHE A 306 25.72 -64.62 -8.09
CA PHE A 306 26.43 -63.77 -9.04
C PHE A 306 26.09 -62.28 -8.85
N ALA A 307 24.81 -61.96 -8.66
CA ALA A 307 24.35 -60.58 -8.45
C ALA A 307 24.88 -59.98 -7.13
N GLU A 308 24.90 -60.75 -6.03
CA GLU A 308 25.47 -60.29 -4.75
C GLU A 308 26.99 -60.08 -4.83
N ASN A 309 27.71 -60.96 -5.51
CA ASN A 309 29.16 -60.80 -5.68
C ASN A 309 29.51 -59.58 -6.54
N ASN A 310 28.76 -59.31 -7.60
CA ASN A 310 28.96 -58.11 -8.43
C ASN A 310 28.59 -56.82 -7.71
N LYS A 311 27.56 -56.85 -6.85
CA LYS A 311 27.18 -55.69 -6.03
C LYS A 311 28.29 -55.34 -5.03
N LYS A 312 28.92 -56.35 -4.40
CA LYS A 312 30.08 -56.13 -3.50
C LYS A 312 31.31 -55.57 -4.21
N ILE A 313 31.56 -55.96 -5.47
CA ILE A 313 32.68 -55.44 -6.28
C ILE A 313 32.45 -53.97 -6.69
N LEU A 314 31.20 -53.57 -6.95
CA LEU A 314 30.85 -52.19 -7.32
C LEU A 314 30.78 -51.24 -6.11
N GLU A 315 30.61 -51.78 -4.91
CA GLU A 315 30.61 -51.04 -3.64
C GLU A 315 31.99 -51.01 -2.94
N SER A 316 33.02 -51.59 -3.57
CA SER A 316 34.43 -51.59 -3.12
C SER A 316 35.30 -50.68 -3.99
#